data_AF-A0A959HWU9-F1
#
_entry.id   AF-A0A959HWU9-F1
#
_cell.length_a   1.000
_cell.length_b   1.000
_cell.length_c   1.000
_cell.angle_alpha   90.00
_cell.angle_beta   90.00
_cell.angle_gamma   90.00
#
_symmetry.space_group_name_H-M   'P 1'
#
loop_
_entity.id
_entity.type
_entity.pdbx_description
1 polymer ?
#
loop_
_entity_poly.entity_id
_entity_poly.type
_entity_poly.pdbx_seq_one_letter_code
_entity_poly.pdbx_strand_id
1 'polypeptide(L)'
;MNRLFTTLLFFSCTFSLSAQQIVAKIQLNGTAEILPAEIPAQVSGGTPTENRFGEPNSAMRFNGENDFILFNNVDFLNFDTNDFAVAFWMKGENSDDIQTLIHKGGSTSDPNYYFRINGFDDFTRFRFFTGDGTPPNLFMDLQTAPWVDGQWHHVLGQRKGNQIELYIDCELVATREGPPENVDFGGGLILGAQHPNYDNPELSQIHNYFEGALDDIWFFRGSFTLAEIKKICGIPDYPLVGVRAQETSGMRFANLSSTGRLRFFDENGRTVEVFDMQGKRVARTEFKPALDLDNLPSGVYLIVVSDDKGRVLLREKTLIISSIRP
;
A
#
# COMPACT_ATOMS: atom_id res chain seq x y z
N MET A 1 -0.54 -61.50 -26.14
CA MET A 1 -0.20 -60.66 -24.97
C MET A 1 0.32 -59.32 -25.47
N ASN A 2 -0.59 -58.37 -25.74
CA ASN A 2 -0.21 -57.00 -26.12
C ASN A 2 -0.27 -56.13 -24.86
N ARG A 3 0.89 -55.62 -24.42
CA ARG A 3 0.97 -54.63 -23.34
C ARG A 3 0.79 -53.24 -23.94
N LEU A 4 -0.35 -52.61 -23.69
CA LEU A 4 -0.51 -51.17 -23.86
C LEU A 4 0.27 -50.47 -22.74
N PHE A 5 1.26 -49.66 -23.10
CA PHE A 5 1.86 -48.66 -22.22
C PHE A 5 1.03 -47.39 -22.32
N THR A 6 0.21 -47.11 -21.30
CA THR A 6 -0.48 -45.83 -21.14
C THR A 6 0.49 -44.86 -20.49
N THR A 7 1.14 -44.01 -21.28
CA THR A 7 1.96 -42.91 -20.76
C THR A 7 1.03 -41.82 -20.26
N LEU A 8 0.83 -41.75 -18.93
CA LEU A 8 0.21 -40.59 -18.29
C LEU A 8 1.16 -39.40 -18.42
N LEU A 9 0.87 -38.47 -19.34
CA LEU A 9 1.46 -37.14 -19.32
C LEU A 9 0.90 -36.37 -18.12
N PHE A 10 1.68 -36.29 -17.04
CA PHE A 10 1.45 -35.28 -16.00
C PHE A 10 1.81 -33.92 -16.59
N PHE A 11 0.80 -33.15 -17.00
CA PHE A 11 0.94 -31.72 -17.18
C PHE A 11 1.08 -31.10 -15.79
N SER A 12 2.30 -31.02 -15.27
CA SER A 12 2.60 -30.15 -14.14
C SER A 12 2.49 -28.72 -14.64
N CYS A 13 1.30 -28.14 -14.53
CA CYS A 13 1.12 -26.71 -14.66
C CYS A 13 1.81 -26.06 -13.45
N THR A 14 3.11 -25.77 -13.60
CA THR A 14 3.80 -24.88 -12.68
C THR A 14 3.26 -23.48 -12.97
N PHE A 15 2.27 -23.06 -12.19
CA PHE A 15 1.96 -21.64 -12.06
C PHE A 15 3.22 -20.98 -11.53
N SER A 16 3.97 -20.30 -12.40
CA SER A 16 4.99 -19.36 -11.93
C SER A 16 4.24 -18.21 -11.28
N LEU A 17 4.16 -18.21 -9.95
CA LEU A 17 3.78 -17.04 -9.20
C LEU A 17 4.88 -16.01 -9.48
N SER A 18 4.54 -14.97 -10.23
CA SER A 18 5.43 -13.83 -10.50
C SER A 18 5.97 -13.33 -9.16
N ALA A 19 7.26 -13.03 -9.08
CA ALA A 19 7.87 -12.44 -7.90
C ALA A 19 7.33 -11.02 -7.71
N GLN A 20 6.13 -10.87 -7.13
CA GLN A 20 5.60 -9.58 -6.73
C GLN A 20 6.41 -9.07 -5.55
N GLN A 21 7.40 -8.22 -5.83
CA GLN A 21 8.32 -7.70 -4.83
C GLN A 21 7.76 -6.39 -4.26
N ILE A 22 7.70 -6.28 -2.93
CA ILE A 22 7.47 -4.98 -2.29
C ILE A 22 8.60 -4.06 -2.69
N VAL A 23 8.21 -2.91 -3.20
CA VAL A 23 9.11 -1.84 -3.56
C VAL A 23 9.22 -0.87 -2.39
N ALA A 24 8.08 -0.52 -1.80
CA ALA A 24 8.05 0.35 -0.64
C ALA A 24 6.81 0.12 0.23
N LYS A 25 6.96 0.41 1.52
CA LYS A 25 5.86 0.63 2.46
C LYS A 25 6.02 2.03 3.04
N ILE A 26 4.94 2.80 3.11
CA ILE A 26 4.92 4.07 3.84
C ILE A 26 4.20 3.83 5.16
N GLN A 27 4.92 4.03 6.25
CA GLN A 27 4.39 3.98 7.59
C GLN A 27 3.98 5.40 8.01
N LEU A 28 2.71 5.55 8.39
CA LEU A 28 2.13 6.81 8.83
C LEU A 28 1.95 6.85 10.36
N ASN A 29 2.96 6.36 11.09
CA ASN A 29 2.99 6.28 12.56
C ASN A 29 3.46 7.58 13.24
N GLY A 30 3.10 8.72 12.65
CA GLY A 30 3.40 10.06 13.15
C GLY A 30 4.68 10.73 12.63
N THR A 31 5.61 9.98 12.01
CA THR A 31 6.80 10.56 11.35
C THR A 31 6.82 10.44 9.83
N ALA A 32 5.89 9.66 9.24
CA ALA A 32 5.79 9.40 7.81
C ALA A 32 7.12 8.88 7.21
N GLU A 33 7.40 7.60 7.39
CA GLU A 33 8.65 6.96 6.96
C GLU A 33 8.42 6.03 5.77
N ILE A 34 9.29 6.08 4.76
CA ILE A 34 9.28 5.14 3.63
C ILE A 34 10.33 4.03 3.84
N LEU A 35 9.85 2.79 3.96
CA LEU A 35 10.68 1.60 4.09
C LEU A 35 10.92 0.96 2.72
N PRO A 36 12.12 0.38 2.47
CA PRO A 36 13.24 0.20 3.41
C PRO A 36 14.24 1.37 3.44
N ALA A 37 14.01 2.44 2.67
CA ALA A 37 15.03 3.43 2.36
C ALA A 37 15.24 4.52 3.44
N GLU A 38 14.39 4.58 4.47
CA GLU A 38 14.42 5.60 5.55
C GLU A 38 14.58 7.04 5.01
N ILE A 39 13.96 7.33 3.85
CA ILE A 39 14.07 8.65 3.22
C ILE A 39 13.23 9.64 4.01
N PRO A 40 13.80 10.78 4.44
CA PRO A 40 13.06 11.77 5.19
C PRO A 40 11.97 12.39 4.30
N ALA A 41 10.75 12.45 4.84
CA ALA A 41 9.66 13.18 4.22
C ALA A 41 9.68 14.65 4.67
N GLN A 42 9.28 15.55 3.78
CA GLN A 42 8.78 16.86 4.18
C GLN A 42 7.31 16.69 4.57
N VAL A 43 7.05 16.77 5.87
CA VAL A 43 5.69 16.79 6.41
C VAL A 43 5.26 18.24 6.59
N SER A 44 4.18 18.64 5.93
CA SER A 44 3.55 19.94 6.12
C SER A 44 2.16 19.71 6.71
N GLY A 45 1.97 20.15 7.95
CA GLY A 45 0.75 19.85 8.70
C GLY A 45 0.55 18.34 8.87
N GLY A 46 -0.69 17.88 8.72
CA GLY A 46 -1.07 16.49 8.93
C GLY A 46 -1.03 16.11 10.41
N THR A 47 -2.08 15.44 10.89
CA THR A 47 -2.17 15.06 12.30
C THR A 47 -2.17 13.54 12.43
N PRO A 48 -1.27 12.94 13.23
CA PRO A 48 -1.32 11.52 13.55
C PRO A 48 -2.70 11.17 14.13
N THR A 49 -3.32 10.10 13.63
CA THR A 49 -4.69 9.73 13.97
C THR A 49 -4.82 8.22 14.19
N GLU A 50 -6.02 7.79 14.58
CA GLU A 50 -6.36 6.38 14.72
C GLU A 50 -6.38 5.69 13.36
N ASN A 51 -5.75 4.52 13.24
CA ASN A 51 -5.90 3.69 12.06
C ASN A 51 -7.26 2.98 12.04
N ARG A 52 -7.51 2.14 11.04
CA ARG A 52 -8.78 1.38 10.93
C ARG A 52 -9.03 0.35 12.03
N PHE A 53 -8.05 0.09 12.89
CA PHE A 53 -8.20 -0.75 14.08
C PHE A 53 -8.42 0.05 15.37
N GLY A 54 -8.51 1.38 15.28
CA GLY A 54 -8.60 2.27 16.44
C GLY A 54 -7.27 2.43 17.17
N GLU A 55 -6.14 2.08 16.55
CA GLU A 55 -4.82 2.25 17.16
C GLU A 55 -4.36 3.70 16.98
N PRO A 56 -4.11 4.45 18.06
CA PRO A 56 -3.76 5.86 17.97
C PRO A 56 -2.39 6.06 17.29
N ASN A 57 -2.21 7.23 16.67
CA ASN A 57 -0.96 7.63 15.99
C ASN A 57 -0.44 6.61 14.98
N SER A 58 -1.35 5.85 14.34
CA SER A 58 -1.01 4.76 13.42
C SER A 58 -1.50 5.02 11.99
N ALA A 59 -2.07 6.20 11.74
CA ALA A 59 -2.45 6.72 10.44
C ALA A 59 -2.20 8.24 10.41
N MET A 60 -2.32 8.87 9.24
CA MET A 60 -2.21 10.33 9.11
C MET A 60 -3.54 10.92 8.63
N ARG A 61 -4.06 11.94 9.33
CA ARG A 61 -5.19 12.77 8.89
C ARG A 61 -4.67 14.03 8.17
N PHE A 62 -5.30 14.36 7.06
CA PHE A 62 -5.11 15.55 6.23
C PHE A 62 -6.37 16.43 6.29
N ASN A 63 -6.19 17.74 6.29
CA ASN A 63 -7.25 18.74 6.51
C ASN A 63 -7.95 19.27 5.26
N GLY A 64 -7.54 18.89 4.04
CA GLY A 64 -8.13 19.40 2.80
C GLY A 64 -7.69 20.81 2.38
N GLU A 65 -6.81 21.48 3.13
CA GLU A 65 -6.43 22.87 2.88
C GLU A 65 -4.95 23.04 2.53
N ASN A 66 -4.06 22.44 3.31
CA ASN A 66 -2.61 22.64 3.18
C ASN A 66 -1.76 21.47 3.69
N ASP A 67 -2.38 20.38 4.14
CA ASP A 67 -1.66 19.22 4.65
C ASP A 67 -1.10 18.36 3.51
N PHE A 68 0.18 18.01 3.58
CA PHE A 68 0.79 17.04 2.66
C PHE A 68 2.05 16.39 3.24
N ILE A 69 2.42 15.25 2.67
CA ILE A 69 3.72 14.60 2.91
C ILE A 69 4.43 14.44 1.57
N LEU A 70 5.64 14.98 1.44
CA LEU A 70 6.43 14.97 0.21
C LEU A 70 7.75 14.21 0.40
N PHE A 71 7.99 13.23 -0.46
CA PHE A 71 9.25 12.50 -0.59
C PHE A 71 9.92 12.88 -1.92
N ASN A 72 10.99 13.68 -1.88
CA ASN A 72 11.59 14.25 -3.09
C ASN A 72 12.35 13.24 -3.98
N ASN A 73 12.96 12.19 -3.40
CA ASN A 73 13.89 11.30 -4.10
C ASN A 73 13.47 9.84 -3.99
N VAL A 74 12.48 9.42 -4.77
CA VAL A 74 11.89 8.07 -4.69
C VAL A 74 11.87 7.35 -6.04
N ASP A 75 13.00 7.35 -6.74
CA ASP A 75 13.15 6.73 -8.06
C ASP A 75 12.93 5.21 -8.07
N PHE A 76 12.99 4.54 -6.92
CA PHE A 76 12.63 3.12 -6.85
C PHE A 76 11.13 2.87 -7.11
N LEU A 77 10.30 3.93 -7.04
CA LEU A 77 8.89 3.96 -7.44
C LEU A 77 8.70 4.32 -8.94
N ASN A 78 9.78 4.38 -9.71
CA ASN A 78 9.72 4.44 -11.16
C ASN A 78 9.54 3.00 -11.69
N PHE A 79 8.45 2.81 -12.44
CA PHE A 79 7.96 1.52 -12.92
C PHE A 79 8.08 1.37 -14.44
N ASP A 80 8.50 2.41 -15.16
CA ASP A 80 8.58 2.50 -16.61
C ASP A 80 7.24 2.07 -17.23
N THR A 81 7.27 1.07 -18.11
CA THR A 81 6.12 0.42 -18.74
C THR A 81 5.76 -0.93 -18.09
N ASN A 82 6.39 -1.29 -16.97
CA ASN A 82 6.19 -2.59 -16.30
C ASN A 82 4.93 -2.62 -15.43
N ASP A 83 4.38 -3.80 -15.19
CA ASP A 83 3.32 -3.99 -14.19
C ASP A 83 3.74 -3.47 -12.80
N PHE A 84 2.80 -2.82 -12.12
CA PHE A 84 2.94 -2.37 -10.74
C PHE A 84 1.58 -2.29 -10.07
N ALA A 85 1.58 -2.26 -8.74
CA ALA A 85 0.38 -2.04 -7.95
C ALA A 85 0.67 -1.10 -6.78
N VAL A 86 -0.36 -0.32 -6.42
CA VAL A 86 -0.37 0.54 -5.22
C VAL A 86 -1.59 0.16 -4.41
N ALA A 87 -1.39 -0.19 -3.13
CA ALA A 87 -2.45 -0.54 -2.21
C ALA A 87 -2.40 0.36 -0.97
N PHE A 88 -3.54 0.83 -0.50
CA PHE A 88 -3.61 1.69 0.67
C PHE A 88 -4.99 1.66 1.30
N TRP A 89 -5.08 2.11 2.55
CA TRP A 89 -6.34 2.38 3.21
C TRP A 89 -6.61 3.87 3.20
N MET A 90 -7.86 4.24 2.93
CA MET A 90 -8.32 5.61 3.02
C MET A 90 -9.58 5.71 3.85
N LYS A 91 -9.75 6.86 4.51
CA LYS A 91 -11.00 7.32 5.09
C LYS A 91 -11.26 8.73 4.58
N GLY A 92 -12.07 8.84 3.54
CA GLY A 92 -12.39 10.12 2.90
C GLY A 92 -13.69 10.73 3.42
N GLU A 93 -13.75 12.06 3.42
CA GLU A 93 -14.97 12.82 3.74
C GLU A 93 -15.57 13.41 2.46
N ASN A 94 -16.90 13.37 2.34
CA ASN A 94 -17.55 13.76 1.09
C ASN A 94 -17.34 15.25 0.85
N SER A 95 -16.72 15.58 -0.28
CA SER A 95 -16.46 16.94 -0.75
C SER A 95 -16.70 17.00 -2.24
N ASP A 96 -17.02 18.19 -2.76
CA ASP A 96 -17.07 18.47 -4.20
C ASP A 96 -15.69 18.92 -4.74
N ASP A 97 -14.73 19.21 -3.85
CA ASP A 97 -13.39 19.65 -4.23
C ASP A 97 -12.58 18.51 -4.86
N ILE A 98 -11.64 18.87 -5.73
CA ILE A 98 -10.68 17.93 -6.29
C ILE A 98 -9.62 17.63 -5.23
N GLN A 99 -9.45 16.35 -4.89
CA GLN A 99 -8.58 15.93 -3.80
C GLN A 99 -7.67 14.78 -4.25
N THR A 100 -6.36 14.93 -4.08
CA THR A 100 -5.38 13.93 -4.51
C THR A 100 -4.81 13.20 -3.30
N LEU A 101 -4.94 11.87 -3.29
CA LEU A 101 -4.54 11.04 -2.14
C LEU A 101 -3.07 10.65 -2.24
N ILE A 102 -2.66 10.22 -3.42
CA ILE A 102 -1.32 9.74 -3.74
C ILE A 102 -0.99 10.22 -5.13
N HIS A 103 0.16 10.88 -5.31
CA HIS A 103 0.65 11.29 -6.62
C HIS A 103 2.16 11.13 -6.71
N LYS A 104 2.62 10.35 -7.69
CA LYS A 104 4.03 10.17 -8.00
C LYS A 104 4.30 10.61 -9.42
N GLY A 105 5.42 11.30 -9.62
CA GLY A 105 5.88 11.74 -10.93
C GLY A 105 5.81 13.26 -11.06
N GLY A 106 5.59 13.74 -12.28
CA GLY A 106 5.47 15.16 -12.58
C GLY A 106 4.02 15.64 -12.62
N SER A 107 3.74 16.68 -13.40
CA SER A 107 2.41 17.26 -13.54
C SER A 107 1.66 16.72 -14.76
N THR A 108 0.58 17.38 -15.20
CA THR A 108 -0.32 16.92 -16.27
C THR A 108 0.38 16.60 -17.60
N SER A 109 1.49 17.28 -17.89
CA SER A 109 2.32 17.16 -19.10
C SER A 109 3.55 16.27 -18.92
N ASP A 110 3.73 15.69 -17.74
CA ASP A 110 4.85 14.82 -17.40
C ASP A 110 4.36 13.40 -17.09
N PRO A 111 5.23 12.38 -17.20
CA PRO A 111 4.94 11.06 -16.69
C PRO A 111 4.55 11.06 -15.21
N ASN A 112 3.41 10.42 -14.89
CA ASN A 112 2.92 10.32 -13.52
C ASN A 112 1.88 9.21 -13.34
N TYR A 113 1.60 8.90 -12.08
CA TYR A 113 0.42 8.15 -11.68
C TYR A 113 -0.16 8.71 -10.38
N TYR A 114 -1.49 8.67 -10.25
CA TYR A 114 -2.16 9.18 -9.06
C TYR A 114 -3.50 8.53 -8.75
N PHE A 115 -3.92 8.69 -7.51
CA PHE A 115 -5.26 8.42 -7.02
C PHE A 115 -5.92 9.72 -6.58
N ARG A 116 -7.13 9.99 -7.07
CA ARG A 116 -7.82 11.25 -6.86
C ARG A 116 -9.31 11.04 -6.58
N ILE A 117 -9.86 11.81 -5.66
CA ILE A 117 -11.29 11.99 -5.47
C ILE A 117 -11.71 13.24 -6.26
N ASN A 118 -12.83 13.12 -6.94
CA ASN A 118 -13.34 14.09 -7.90
C ASN A 118 -12.41 14.37 -9.09
N GLY A 119 -12.97 14.98 -10.12
CA GLY A 119 -12.21 15.44 -11.28
C GLY A 119 -12.73 16.79 -11.76
N PHE A 120 -12.08 17.32 -12.80
CA PHE A 120 -12.53 18.54 -13.47
C PHE A 120 -13.83 18.35 -14.27
N ASP A 121 -14.24 17.10 -14.45
CA ASP A 121 -15.46 16.73 -15.15
C ASP A 121 -16.55 16.38 -14.11
N ASP A 122 -17.78 16.86 -14.32
CA ASP A 122 -18.93 16.73 -13.40
C ASP A 122 -19.27 15.29 -12.95
N PHE A 123 -18.66 14.30 -13.60
CA PHE A 123 -18.95 12.87 -13.42
C PHE A 123 -17.81 12.09 -12.79
N THR A 124 -16.60 12.64 -12.62
CA THR A 124 -15.52 11.87 -11.98
C THR A 124 -15.65 12.01 -10.47
N ARG A 125 -15.79 10.90 -9.73
CA ARG A 125 -15.80 10.88 -8.26
C ARG A 125 -14.58 10.16 -7.66
N PHE A 126 -14.02 9.20 -8.37
CA PHE A 126 -12.76 8.57 -8.00
C PHE A 126 -11.98 8.18 -9.25
N ARG A 127 -10.68 8.48 -9.28
CA ARG A 127 -9.79 8.22 -10.42
C ARG A 127 -8.53 7.49 -9.99
N PHE A 128 -8.18 6.46 -10.75
CA PHE A 128 -6.80 5.96 -10.86
C PHE A 128 -6.26 6.32 -12.25
N PHE A 129 -5.13 7.02 -12.28
CA PHE A 129 -4.51 7.54 -13.48
C PHE A 129 -3.07 7.00 -13.62
N THR A 130 -2.70 6.68 -14.86
CA THR A 130 -1.32 6.53 -15.31
C THR A 130 -1.16 7.36 -16.59
N GLY A 131 0.01 7.96 -16.81
CA GLY A 131 0.27 8.76 -17.99
C GLY A 131 1.76 8.97 -18.23
N ASP A 132 2.13 9.19 -19.49
CA ASP A 132 3.49 9.59 -19.90
C ASP A 132 3.61 11.10 -20.21
N GLY A 133 2.57 11.87 -19.89
CA GLY A 133 2.49 13.29 -20.18
C GLY A 133 1.94 13.62 -21.57
N THR A 134 1.71 12.62 -22.43
CA THR A 134 1.20 12.80 -23.79
C THR A 134 -0.21 12.23 -23.94
N PRO A 135 -1.25 13.07 -24.17
CA PRO A 135 -2.60 12.57 -24.42
C PRO A 135 -2.69 11.64 -25.64
N PRO A 136 -3.57 10.61 -25.63
CA PRO A 136 -4.55 10.31 -24.58
C PRO A 136 -3.95 9.47 -23.44
N ASN A 137 -4.05 9.96 -22.20
CA ASN A 137 -3.62 9.23 -21.01
C ASN A 137 -4.56 8.08 -20.63
N LEU A 138 -4.04 7.12 -19.85
CA LEU A 138 -4.80 5.98 -19.34
C LEU A 138 -5.35 6.23 -17.91
N PHE A 139 -6.67 6.34 -17.80
CA PHE A 139 -7.34 6.57 -16.50
C PHE A 139 -8.70 5.88 -16.42
N MET A 140 -9.13 5.57 -15.21
CA MET A 140 -10.48 5.06 -14.94
C MET A 140 -11.21 6.03 -14.01
N ASP A 141 -12.46 6.33 -14.34
CA ASP A 141 -13.33 7.16 -13.51
C ASP A 141 -14.51 6.37 -13.02
N LEU A 142 -14.76 6.49 -11.71
CA LEU A 142 -15.99 6.03 -11.09
C LEU A 142 -16.93 7.22 -10.96
N GLN A 143 -18.17 7.06 -11.43
CA GLN A 143 -19.19 8.11 -11.38
C GLN A 143 -19.83 8.31 -10.01
N THR A 144 -19.55 7.39 -9.11
CA THR A 144 -19.97 7.43 -7.71
C THR A 144 -18.76 7.13 -6.85
N ALA A 145 -18.67 7.73 -5.66
CA ALA A 145 -17.69 7.36 -4.65
C ALA A 145 -18.39 7.10 -3.30
N PRO A 146 -19.22 6.04 -3.20
CA PRO A 146 -19.90 5.70 -1.95
C PRO A 146 -18.94 5.39 -0.79
N TRP A 147 -17.65 5.16 -1.07
CA TRP A 147 -16.55 4.94 -0.11
C TRP A 147 -15.91 6.23 0.43
N VAL A 148 -16.50 7.39 0.14
CA VAL A 148 -16.14 8.68 0.74
C VAL A 148 -17.22 9.02 1.79
N ASP A 149 -17.41 8.11 2.74
CA ASP A 149 -18.50 8.09 3.73
C ASP A 149 -17.99 8.23 5.18
N GLY A 150 -16.71 8.58 5.33
CA GLY A 150 -16.04 8.63 6.64
C GLY A 150 -15.71 7.26 7.25
N GLN A 151 -15.83 6.15 6.50
CA GLN A 151 -15.33 4.84 6.90
C GLN A 151 -13.99 4.52 6.22
N TRP A 152 -13.29 3.51 6.75
CA TRP A 152 -12.06 3.01 6.17
C TRP A 152 -12.35 2.05 5.03
N HIS A 153 -11.79 2.33 3.86
CA HIS A 153 -11.87 1.51 2.66
C HIS A 153 -10.48 1.15 2.15
N HIS A 154 -10.33 -0.09 1.68
CA HIS A 154 -9.09 -0.52 1.05
C HIS A 154 -9.14 -0.23 -0.44
N VAL A 155 -8.14 0.49 -0.95
CA VAL A 155 -7.99 0.80 -2.38
C VAL A 155 -6.77 0.09 -2.92
N LEU A 156 -6.90 -0.51 -4.11
CA LEU A 156 -5.78 -1.02 -4.88
C LEU A 156 -5.94 -0.66 -6.35
N GLY A 157 -4.99 0.11 -6.89
CA GLY A 157 -4.84 0.31 -8.32
C GLY A 157 -3.66 -0.48 -8.84
N GLN A 158 -3.82 -1.14 -9.98
CA GLN A 158 -2.70 -1.86 -10.62
C GLN A 158 -2.71 -1.70 -12.13
N ARG A 159 -1.50 -1.70 -12.71
CA ARG A 159 -1.27 -1.95 -14.13
C ARG A 159 -0.92 -3.41 -14.33
N LYS A 160 -1.61 -4.07 -15.26
CA LYS A 160 -1.51 -5.49 -15.56
C LYS A 160 -1.48 -5.73 -17.06
N GLY A 161 -0.30 -5.81 -17.64
CA GLY A 161 -0.10 -5.84 -19.09
C GLY A 161 -0.66 -4.59 -19.75
N ASN A 162 -1.63 -4.77 -20.65
CA ASN A 162 -2.26 -3.69 -21.42
C ASN A 162 -3.57 -3.20 -20.79
N GLN A 163 -3.69 -3.25 -19.47
CA GLN A 163 -4.86 -2.72 -18.77
C GLN A 163 -4.48 -2.17 -17.40
N ILE A 164 -5.30 -1.22 -16.91
CA ILE A 164 -5.33 -0.82 -15.51
C ILE A 164 -6.61 -1.36 -14.85
N GLU A 165 -6.50 -1.70 -13.57
CA GLU A 165 -7.60 -2.21 -12.74
C GLU A 165 -7.64 -1.44 -11.41
N LEU A 166 -8.85 -1.12 -10.95
CA LEU A 166 -9.08 -0.48 -9.66
C LEU A 166 -9.99 -1.35 -8.82
N TYR A 167 -9.54 -1.62 -7.60
CA TYR A 167 -10.24 -2.41 -6.60
C TYR A 167 -10.53 -1.54 -5.38
N ILE A 168 -11.76 -1.65 -4.88
CA ILE A 168 -12.16 -1.05 -3.60
C ILE A 168 -12.83 -2.15 -2.78
N ASP A 169 -12.41 -2.30 -1.53
CA ASP A 169 -12.84 -3.37 -0.63
C ASP A 169 -12.78 -4.76 -1.28
N CYS A 170 -11.70 -4.97 -2.03
CA CYS A 170 -11.31 -6.22 -2.68
C CYS A 170 -12.21 -6.59 -3.89
N GLU A 171 -13.10 -5.71 -4.30
CA GLU A 171 -13.95 -5.87 -5.47
C GLU A 171 -13.41 -5.04 -6.63
N LEU A 172 -13.38 -5.63 -7.83
CA LEU A 172 -13.02 -4.91 -9.05
C LEU A 172 -14.13 -3.92 -9.38
N VAL A 173 -13.86 -2.63 -9.23
CA VAL A 173 -14.85 -1.57 -9.47
C VAL A 173 -14.70 -0.92 -10.84
N ALA A 174 -13.50 -0.95 -11.42
CA ALA A 174 -13.25 -0.48 -12.78
C ALA A 174 -12.05 -1.19 -13.43
N THR A 175 -12.10 -1.27 -14.77
CA THR A 175 -10.97 -1.68 -15.60
C THR A 175 -10.96 -0.88 -16.91
N ARG A 176 -9.77 -0.63 -17.48
CA ARG A 176 -9.60 0.00 -18.79
C ARG A 176 -8.40 -0.59 -19.51
N GLU A 177 -8.61 -0.97 -20.77
CA GLU A 177 -7.57 -1.40 -21.70
C GLU A 177 -6.79 -0.20 -22.26
N GLY A 178 -5.48 -0.39 -22.46
CA GLY A 178 -4.56 0.55 -23.08
C GLY A 178 -3.12 0.06 -23.01
N PRO A 179 -2.26 0.41 -23.99
CA PRO A 179 -0.85 0.06 -23.91
C PRO A 179 -0.21 0.68 -22.64
N PRO A 180 0.79 0.03 -22.04
CA PRO A 180 1.47 0.60 -20.88
C PRO A 180 2.21 1.88 -21.29
N GLU A 181 1.92 2.96 -20.58
CA GLU A 181 2.59 4.27 -20.71
C GLU A 181 3.81 4.33 -19.78
N ASN A 182 4.88 5.04 -20.17
CA ASN A 182 6.00 5.23 -19.26
C ASN A 182 5.61 6.24 -18.18
N VAL A 183 5.58 5.82 -16.90
CA VAL A 183 5.20 6.68 -15.77
C VAL A 183 6.40 7.29 -15.02
N ASP A 184 7.60 7.15 -15.56
CA ASP A 184 8.83 7.55 -14.89
C ASP A 184 9.13 9.04 -15.02
N PHE A 185 9.23 9.69 -13.87
CA PHE A 185 9.67 11.06 -13.77
C PHE A 185 10.45 11.24 -12.47
N GLY A 186 11.51 12.05 -12.50
CA GLY A 186 12.37 12.36 -11.35
C GLY A 186 11.68 13.22 -10.27
N GLY A 187 10.36 13.35 -10.33
CA GLY A 187 9.53 14.00 -9.33
C GLY A 187 9.25 13.09 -8.14
N GLY A 188 8.97 13.72 -7.01
CA GLY A 188 8.73 13.06 -5.74
C GLY A 188 7.41 12.28 -5.68
N LEU A 189 7.19 11.62 -4.55
CA LEU A 189 5.89 11.12 -4.15
C LEU A 189 5.27 12.14 -3.18
N ILE A 190 4.08 12.61 -3.48
CA ILE A 190 3.27 13.42 -2.57
C ILE A 190 2.04 12.63 -2.10
N LEU A 191 1.78 12.67 -0.80
CA LEU A 191 0.59 12.13 -0.16
C LEU A 191 -0.29 13.29 0.31
N GLY A 192 -1.59 13.15 0.10
CA GLY A 192 -2.60 14.11 0.54
C GLY A 192 -2.66 15.40 -0.26
N ALA A 193 -1.96 15.52 -1.39
CA ALA A 193 -2.06 16.64 -2.30
C ALA A 193 -1.56 16.28 -3.70
N GLN A 194 -1.65 17.22 -4.64
CA GLN A 194 -1.12 17.13 -6.00
C GLN A 194 0.15 17.98 -6.16
N HIS A 195 1.13 17.46 -6.91
CA HIS A 195 2.30 18.23 -7.33
C HIS A 195 1.91 19.52 -8.07
N PRO A 196 2.74 20.58 -7.96
CA PRO A 196 2.58 21.78 -8.76
C PRO A 196 2.48 21.46 -10.26
N ASN A 197 1.61 22.17 -10.95
CA ASN A 197 1.52 22.18 -12.41
C ASN A 197 2.11 23.50 -12.92
N TYR A 198 3.37 23.46 -13.34
CA TYR A 198 4.07 24.66 -13.80
C TYR A 198 3.59 25.19 -15.16
N ASP A 199 2.85 24.38 -15.92
CA ASP A 199 2.22 24.82 -17.17
C ASP A 199 0.95 25.64 -16.93
N ASN A 200 0.39 25.60 -15.72
CA ASN A 200 -0.74 26.41 -15.31
C ASN A 200 -0.33 27.34 -14.16
N PRO A 201 -0.19 28.66 -14.37
CA PRO A 201 0.19 29.61 -13.32
C PRO A 201 -0.69 29.55 -12.07
N GLU A 202 -1.99 29.25 -12.22
CA GLU A 202 -2.94 29.13 -11.10
C GLU A 202 -2.71 27.88 -10.24
N LEU A 203 -2.03 26.86 -10.80
CA LEU A 203 -1.71 25.59 -10.16
C LEU A 203 -0.20 25.42 -9.95
N SER A 204 0.56 26.53 -9.95
CA SER A 204 2.02 26.54 -9.80
C SER A 204 2.53 26.22 -8.38
N GLN A 205 1.61 25.98 -7.45
CA GLN A 205 1.86 25.52 -6.08
C GLN A 205 1.22 24.14 -5.87
N ILE A 206 1.58 23.47 -4.77
CA ILE A 206 0.87 22.25 -4.33
C ILE A 206 -0.62 22.62 -4.13
N HIS A 207 -1.50 21.76 -4.64
CA HIS A 207 -2.95 22.01 -4.69
C HIS A 207 -3.72 20.69 -4.61
N ASN A 208 -5.05 20.73 -4.69
CA ASN A 208 -5.94 19.56 -4.60
C ASN A 208 -5.68 18.72 -3.34
N TYR A 209 -5.69 19.39 -2.18
CA TYR A 209 -5.41 18.79 -0.88
C TYR A 209 -6.52 17.83 -0.47
N PHE A 210 -6.13 16.69 0.10
CA PHE A 210 -7.05 15.66 0.56
C PHE A 210 -7.60 15.98 1.95
N GLU A 211 -8.91 15.78 2.14
CA GLU A 211 -9.53 15.80 3.46
C GLU A 211 -9.92 14.38 3.86
N GLY A 212 -9.25 13.86 4.89
CA GLY A 212 -9.47 12.49 5.34
C GLY A 212 -8.22 11.88 5.96
N ALA A 213 -8.16 10.56 6.06
CA ALA A 213 -7.02 9.84 6.59
C ALA A 213 -6.48 8.77 5.63
N LEU A 214 -5.18 8.55 5.66
CA LEU A 214 -4.49 7.47 4.94
C LEU A 214 -3.77 6.55 5.92
N ASP A 215 -3.73 5.27 5.60
CA ASP A 215 -3.03 4.22 6.34
C ASP A 215 -2.44 3.17 5.37
N ASP A 216 -1.39 2.46 5.82
CA ASP A 216 -0.83 1.28 5.17
C ASP A 216 -0.64 1.40 3.65
N ILE A 217 0.20 2.34 3.22
CA ILE A 217 0.46 2.53 1.78
C ILE A 217 1.59 1.61 1.33
N TRP A 218 1.34 0.82 0.30
CA TRP A 218 2.26 -0.16 -0.28
C TRP A 218 2.42 0.02 -1.77
N PHE A 219 3.66 -0.13 -2.24
CA PHE A 219 4.02 -0.15 -3.65
C PHE A 219 4.65 -1.50 -3.99
N PHE A 220 4.23 -2.08 -5.12
CA PHE A 220 4.66 -3.40 -5.57
C PHE A 220 5.14 -3.34 -7.02
N ARG A 221 6.19 -4.11 -7.33
CA ARG A 221 6.53 -4.50 -8.70
C ARG A 221 5.66 -5.68 -9.10
N GLY A 222 5.10 -5.64 -10.29
CA GLY A 222 4.16 -6.64 -10.78
C GLY A 222 2.71 -6.33 -10.43
N SER A 223 1.82 -7.23 -10.87
CA SER A 223 0.38 -7.17 -10.67
C SER A 223 -0.11 -8.41 -9.91
N PHE A 224 -1.31 -8.30 -9.35
CA PHE A 224 -1.94 -9.34 -8.54
C PHE A 224 -3.16 -9.95 -9.22
N THR A 225 -3.40 -11.22 -8.90
CA THR A 225 -4.68 -11.89 -9.15
C THR A 225 -5.71 -11.47 -8.12
N LEU A 226 -7.01 -11.62 -8.43
CA LEU A 226 -8.08 -11.36 -7.45
C LEU A 226 -7.91 -12.13 -6.14
N ALA A 227 -7.39 -13.37 -6.21
CA ALA A 227 -7.14 -14.18 -5.01
C ALA A 227 -6.03 -13.60 -4.13
N GLU A 228 -4.99 -12.99 -4.72
CA GLU A 228 -3.93 -12.29 -3.99
C GLU A 228 -4.43 -10.95 -3.46
N ILE A 229 -5.20 -10.20 -4.26
CA ILE A 229 -5.82 -8.93 -3.84
C ILE A 229 -6.71 -9.15 -2.62
N LYS A 230 -7.51 -10.22 -2.60
CA LYS A 230 -8.32 -10.57 -1.42
C LYS A 230 -7.45 -10.80 -0.16
N LYS A 231 -6.23 -11.33 -0.30
CA LYS A 231 -5.30 -11.48 0.84
C LYS A 231 -4.67 -10.16 1.28
N ILE A 232 -4.44 -9.23 0.35
CA ILE A 232 -3.89 -7.89 0.64
C ILE A 232 -4.96 -7.01 1.31
N CYS A 233 -6.16 -7.03 0.74
CA CYS A 233 -7.27 -6.17 1.10
C CYS A 233 -7.96 -6.57 2.41
N GLY A 234 -7.99 -7.86 2.78
CA GLY A 234 -8.56 -8.22 4.06
C GLY A 234 -8.40 -9.66 4.48
N ILE A 235 -8.43 -9.86 5.79
CA ILE A 235 -9.63 -10.45 6.37
C ILE A 235 -10.26 -9.40 7.32
N PRO A 236 -11.59 -9.44 7.54
CA PRO A 236 -12.42 -8.38 8.12
C PRO A 236 -11.98 -7.92 9.51
N ASP A 237 -12.67 -6.87 9.98
CA ASP A 237 -12.76 -6.42 11.37
C ASP A 237 -13.02 -7.60 12.33
N TYR A 238 -11.96 -8.30 12.70
CA TYR A 238 -11.92 -9.06 13.92
C TYR A 238 -11.42 -8.10 14.99
N PRO A 239 -12.26 -7.72 15.98
CA PRO A 239 -11.67 -7.24 17.22
C PRO A 239 -10.72 -8.34 17.68
N LEU A 240 -9.45 -8.01 17.88
CA LEU A 240 -8.57 -8.84 18.69
C LEU A 240 -9.19 -8.86 20.09
N VAL A 241 -10.11 -9.79 20.33
CA VAL A 241 -10.80 -9.95 21.61
C VAL A 241 -9.72 -10.22 22.65
N GLY A 242 -9.50 -9.26 23.54
CA GLY A 242 -8.75 -9.47 24.79
C GLY A 242 -7.43 -8.72 24.95
N VAL A 243 -6.98 -7.90 23.99
CA VAL A 243 -5.71 -7.18 24.14
C VAL A 243 -5.91 -5.67 24.05
N ARG A 244 -6.31 -5.06 25.16
CA ARG A 244 -6.17 -3.61 25.37
C ARG A 244 -4.70 -3.34 25.72
N ALA A 245 -3.93 -2.89 24.73
CA ALA A 245 -2.59 -2.40 24.96
C ALA A 245 -2.66 -1.00 25.57
N GLN A 246 -1.84 -0.75 26.58
CA GLN A 246 -1.46 0.60 26.99
C GLN A 246 -0.03 0.73 26.47
N GLU A 247 0.14 1.31 25.28
CA GLU A 247 1.42 1.30 24.59
C GLU A 247 2.42 2.26 25.24
N THR A 248 3.63 1.76 25.47
CA THR A 248 4.82 2.59 25.70
C THR A 248 5.67 2.53 24.44
N SER A 249 5.52 3.55 23.60
CA SER A 249 6.26 3.77 22.35
C SER A 249 7.78 3.67 22.54
N GLY A 250 8.46 2.89 21.69
CA GLY A 250 9.93 2.82 21.67
C GLY A 250 10.55 1.84 20.67
N MET A 251 9.84 0.78 20.27
CA MET A 251 10.39 -0.21 19.35
C MET A 251 10.31 0.23 17.88
N ARG A 252 11.47 0.25 17.19
CA ARG A 252 11.58 0.47 15.74
C ARG A 252 11.80 -0.85 14.99
N PHE A 253 11.45 -0.88 13.70
CA PHE A 253 11.55 -2.03 12.81
C PHE A 253 12.13 -1.65 11.46
N ALA A 254 12.95 -2.54 10.89
CA ALA A 254 13.34 -2.47 9.49
C ALA A 254 12.96 -3.80 8.83
N ASN A 255 12.03 -3.75 7.87
CA ASN A 255 11.78 -4.88 6.99
C ASN A 255 12.91 -4.96 5.98
N LEU A 256 13.82 -5.93 6.16
CA LEU A 256 14.87 -6.19 5.18
C LEU A 256 14.26 -7.01 4.05
N SER A 257 14.03 -6.32 2.93
CA SER A 257 13.56 -6.88 1.66
C SER A 257 14.05 -8.31 1.37
N SER A 258 13.16 -9.11 0.76
CA SER A 258 13.39 -10.44 0.13
C SER A 258 13.76 -11.66 0.98
N THR A 259 13.99 -11.54 2.30
CA THR A 259 14.56 -12.65 3.10
C THR A 259 13.72 -13.12 4.28
N GLY A 260 12.43 -12.76 4.35
CA GLY A 260 11.54 -13.17 5.45
C GLY A 260 12.04 -12.80 6.85
N ARG A 261 13.05 -11.90 6.95
CA ARG A 261 13.83 -11.70 8.17
C ARG A 261 13.58 -10.30 8.73
N LEU A 262 13.10 -10.27 9.96
CA LEU A 262 12.84 -9.03 10.68
C LEU A 262 13.92 -8.78 11.70
N ARG A 263 14.34 -7.52 11.85
CA ARG A 263 15.25 -7.08 12.91
C ARG A 263 14.51 -6.19 13.89
N PHE A 264 14.78 -6.44 15.17
CA PHE A 264 14.26 -5.67 16.30
C PHE A 264 15.41 -4.85 16.88
N PHE A 265 15.16 -3.57 17.20
CA PHE A 265 16.20 -2.65 17.69
C PHE A 265 16.16 -2.39 19.21
N ASP A 266 15.22 -2.99 19.95
CA ASP A 266 15.10 -2.85 21.42
C ASP A 266 14.85 -4.22 22.08
N GLU A 267 15.43 -4.44 23.26
CA GLU A 267 15.52 -5.75 23.95
C GLU A 267 14.35 -6.02 24.92
N ASN A 268 13.39 -5.11 25.01
CA ASN A 268 12.29 -5.20 25.99
C ASN A 268 11.19 -6.21 25.62
N GLY A 269 11.20 -6.74 24.40
CA GLY A 269 10.26 -7.78 23.97
C GLY A 269 10.61 -9.15 24.55
N ARG A 270 9.62 -9.95 24.91
CA ARG A 270 9.81 -11.35 25.38
C ARG A 270 9.14 -12.37 24.49
N THR A 271 7.92 -12.08 24.07
CA THR A 271 7.17 -12.98 23.18
C THR A 271 6.93 -12.26 21.87
N VAL A 272 7.23 -12.92 20.77
CA VAL A 272 6.80 -12.52 19.43
C VAL A 272 5.78 -13.52 18.96
N GLU A 273 4.58 -13.03 18.68
CA GLU A 273 3.51 -13.79 18.05
C GLU A 273 3.30 -13.27 16.64
N VAL A 274 3.21 -14.18 15.69
CA VAL A 274 2.92 -13.88 14.30
C VAL A 274 1.53 -14.42 14.01
N PHE A 275 0.66 -13.55 13.55
CA PHE A 275 -0.68 -13.86 13.14
C PHE A 275 -0.77 -13.70 11.63
N ASP A 276 -1.45 -14.63 10.97
CA ASP A 276 -1.92 -14.35 9.61
C ASP A 276 -2.94 -13.21 9.64
N MET A 277 -3.29 -12.67 8.47
CA MET A 277 -4.32 -11.64 8.40
C MET A 277 -5.70 -12.12 8.84
N GLN A 278 -5.91 -13.44 9.04
CA GLN A 278 -7.14 -13.99 9.60
C GLN A 278 -7.18 -13.86 11.14
N GLY A 279 -6.13 -13.34 11.77
CA GLY A 279 -5.96 -13.31 13.22
C GLY A 279 -5.61 -14.68 13.82
N LYS A 280 -5.33 -15.69 12.99
CA LYS A 280 -4.86 -16.99 13.47
C LYS A 280 -3.36 -16.89 13.72
N ARG A 281 -2.94 -17.27 14.93
CA ARG A 281 -1.53 -17.34 15.27
C ARG A 281 -0.83 -18.43 14.46
N VAL A 282 0.09 -18.04 13.59
CA VAL A 282 0.89 -18.92 12.74
C VAL A 282 2.28 -19.19 13.31
N ALA A 283 2.79 -18.30 14.16
CA ALA A 283 4.03 -18.54 14.89
C ALA A 283 4.00 -17.91 16.28
N ARG A 284 4.77 -18.50 17.20
CA ARG A 284 5.05 -17.93 18.53
C ARG A 284 6.47 -18.30 18.91
N THR A 285 7.26 -17.31 19.31
CA THR A 285 8.65 -17.50 19.71
C THR A 285 9.01 -16.52 20.81
N GLU A 286 10.05 -16.86 21.56
CA GLU A 286 10.73 -15.86 22.36
C GLU A 286 11.34 -14.79 21.45
N PHE A 287 11.38 -13.57 21.96
CA PHE A 287 11.98 -12.43 21.29
C PHE A 287 13.44 -12.73 20.96
N LYS A 288 13.78 -12.47 19.70
CA LYS A 288 15.14 -12.56 19.19
C LYS A 288 15.42 -11.29 18.42
N PRO A 289 16.65 -10.74 18.44
CA PRO A 289 17.03 -9.57 17.66
C PRO A 289 16.79 -9.73 16.15
N ALA A 290 16.70 -10.98 15.68
CA ALA A 290 16.16 -11.29 14.36
C ALA A 290 15.16 -12.45 14.41
N LEU A 291 14.03 -12.27 13.72
CA LEU A 291 13.02 -13.31 13.51
C LEU A 291 13.05 -13.78 12.05
N ASP A 292 13.20 -15.08 11.86
CA ASP A 292 13.15 -15.73 10.54
C ASP A 292 11.74 -16.26 10.28
N LEU A 293 11.15 -15.80 9.19
CA LEU A 293 9.79 -16.15 8.76
C LEU A 293 9.77 -16.80 7.38
N ASP A 294 10.91 -17.26 6.86
CA ASP A 294 11.04 -17.89 5.54
C ASP A 294 10.11 -19.10 5.35
N ASN A 295 9.70 -19.76 6.44
CA ASN A 295 8.81 -20.91 6.42
C ASN A 295 7.32 -20.56 6.29
N LEU A 296 6.96 -19.27 6.39
CA LEU A 296 5.58 -18.83 6.23
C LEU A 296 5.28 -18.62 4.73
N PRO A 297 4.08 -19.02 4.26
CA PRO A 297 3.66 -18.71 2.90
C PRO A 297 3.72 -17.21 2.59
N SER A 298 3.88 -16.85 1.33
CA SER A 298 3.73 -15.45 0.91
C SER A 298 2.38 -14.89 1.36
N GLY A 299 2.40 -13.74 2.04
CA GLY A 299 1.21 -13.11 2.61
C GLY A 299 1.57 -11.98 3.57
N VAL A 300 0.58 -11.18 3.95
CA VAL A 300 0.73 -10.18 5.01
C VAL A 300 0.52 -10.88 6.35
N TYR A 301 1.27 -10.46 7.36
CA TYR A 301 1.22 -11.00 8.71
C TYR A 301 1.29 -9.86 9.72
N LEU A 302 0.53 -10.01 10.79
CA LEU A 302 0.60 -9.13 11.95
C LEU A 302 1.58 -9.71 12.97
N ILE A 303 2.52 -8.88 13.40
CA ILE A 303 3.54 -9.24 14.37
C ILE A 303 3.26 -8.48 15.64
N VAL A 304 3.08 -9.23 16.71
CA VAL A 304 2.79 -8.71 18.03
C VAL A 304 3.95 -9.06 18.94
N VAL A 305 4.58 -8.03 19.49
CA VAL A 305 5.63 -8.19 20.50
C VAL A 305 5.06 -7.85 21.86
N SER A 306 5.26 -8.70 22.86
CA SER A 306 4.77 -8.48 24.22
C SER A 306 5.87 -8.64 25.28
N ASP A 307 5.70 -7.95 26.41
CA ASP A 307 6.57 -8.04 27.59
C ASP A 307 6.28 -9.29 28.45
N ASP A 308 7.04 -9.43 29.55
CA ASP A 308 6.93 -10.49 30.56
C ASP A 308 5.52 -10.63 31.16
N LYS A 309 4.75 -9.54 31.13
CA LYS A 309 3.42 -9.41 31.75
C LYS A 309 2.30 -9.56 30.72
N GLY A 310 2.63 -9.89 29.47
CA GLY A 310 1.69 -10.03 28.37
C GLY A 310 1.17 -8.70 27.83
N ARG A 311 1.83 -7.58 28.14
CA ARG A 311 1.49 -6.28 27.56
C ARG A 311 2.09 -6.20 26.18
N VAL A 312 1.26 -5.83 25.20
CA VAL A 312 1.75 -5.58 23.84
C VAL A 312 2.58 -4.31 23.84
N LEU A 313 3.80 -4.47 23.37
CA LEU A 313 4.78 -3.41 23.20
C LEU A 313 4.85 -2.93 21.74
N LEU A 314 4.39 -3.77 20.79
CA LEU A 314 4.33 -3.44 19.36
C LEU A 314 3.28 -4.27 18.64
N ARG A 315 2.61 -3.63 17.67
CA ARG A 315 1.98 -4.29 16.52
C ARG A 315 2.58 -3.77 15.21
N GLU A 316 3.07 -4.66 14.36
CA GLU A 316 3.61 -4.29 13.05
C GLU A 316 3.13 -5.26 11.97
N LYS A 317 2.77 -4.72 10.80
CA LYS A 317 2.45 -5.56 9.64
C LYS A 317 3.65 -5.72 8.75
N THR A 318 3.97 -6.97 8.45
CA THR A 318 4.96 -7.32 7.46
C THR A 318 4.33 -8.13 6.35
N LEU A 319 4.77 -7.93 5.10
CA LEU A 319 4.53 -8.91 4.06
C LEU A 319 5.72 -9.85 4.00
N ILE A 320 5.44 -11.14 4.12
CA ILE A 320 6.38 -12.21 3.84
C ILE A 320 6.17 -12.61 2.38
N ILE A 321 7.26 -12.76 1.65
CA ILE A 321 7.25 -13.36 0.31
C ILE A 321 8.16 -14.58 0.44
N SER A 322 7.59 -15.79 0.33
CA SER A 322 8.40 -17.01 0.37
C SER A 322 9.33 -17.00 -0.83
N SER A 323 10.64 -16.93 -0.59
CA SER A 323 11.60 -17.21 -1.65
C SER A 323 11.53 -18.71 -1.96
N ILE A 324 11.11 -19.06 -3.17
CA ILE A 324 11.45 -20.39 -3.69
C ILE A 324 12.96 -20.35 -3.86
N ARG A 325 13.71 -20.94 -2.93
CA ARG A 325 15.12 -21.22 -3.20
C ARG A 325 15.15 -22.13 -4.44
N PRO A 326 15.96 -21.78 -5.45
CA PRO A 326 16.04 -22.56 -6.69
C PRO A 326 16.42 -24.02 -6.45
#